data_AF-A0A6M2DB55-F1
#
_entry.id   AF-A0A6M2DB55-F1
#
_cell.length_a   1.000
_cell.length_b   1.000
_cell.length_c   1.000
_cell.angle_alpha   90.00
_cell.angle_beta   90.00
_cell.angle_gamma   90.00
#
_symmetry.space_group_name_H-M   'P 1'
#
loop_
_entity.id
_entity.type
_entity.pdbx_description
1 polymer ?
#
loop_
_entity_poly.entity_id
_entity_poly.type
_entity_poly.pdbx_seq_one_letter_code
_entity_poly.pdbx_strand_id
1 'polypeptide(L)'
;GRKNVCIAFLRLAVARCCVLSSAWPVIMYKRNQYTAAFKKQAILLAENRGNSSAARHLGVTESTIRGKMKFRERIFQAAPTRKAFRGPKTGRFPEIEVDLAEFVRQRRGQFLPVNAELVQIKARELAREAGVPRDTFKASRSWVQKFMRRAGFSLRRRTSICQKLPAEYEEKKKRTK
;
A
#
# COMPACT_ATOMS: atom_id res chain seq x y z
N GLY A 1 29.97 -18.43 46.42
CA GLY A 1 28.90 -17.70 47.16
C GLY A 1 29.57 -16.57 47.91
N ARG A 2 29.04 -15.36 48.03
CA ARG A 2 27.65 -14.90 48.19
C ARG A 2 27.54 -13.56 47.43
N LYS A 3 26.77 -13.48 46.34
CA LYS A 3 25.51 -12.72 46.25
C LYS A 3 25.21 -11.80 47.46
N ASN A 4 24.93 -10.54 47.15
CA ASN A 4 24.16 -9.55 47.92
C ASN A 4 24.91 -8.67 48.93
N VAL A 5 25.42 -7.52 48.46
CA VAL A 5 25.15 -6.24 49.13
C VAL A 5 24.63 -5.27 48.06
N CYS A 6 23.33 -5.35 47.87
CA CYS A 6 22.53 -4.39 47.13
C CYS A 6 22.53 -3.03 47.86
N ILE A 7 22.54 -1.94 47.07
CA ILE A 7 21.74 -0.73 47.32
C ILE A 7 22.11 0.09 48.57
N ALA A 8 23.02 1.05 48.40
CA ALA A 8 23.08 2.38 49.04
C ALA A 8 24.44 2.98 48.62
N PHE A 9 24.54 3.96 47.73
CA PHE A 9 24.34 5.37 48.07
C PHE A 9 24.02 6.14 46.78
N LEU A 10 22.72 6.24 46.50
CA LEU A 10 22.15 7.35 45.76
C LEU A 10 22.24 8.59 46.69
N ARG A 11 22.60 9.76 46.13
CA ARG A 11 22.60 11.13 46.71
C ARG A 11 23.95 11.68 47.20
N LEU A 12 24.63 12.38 46.28
CA LEU A 12 25.42 13.63 46.43
C LEU A 12 26.41 13.62 45.24
N ALA A 13 26.09 14.20 44.08
CA ALA A 13 26.29 15.62 43.87
C ALA A 13 25.45 16.10 42.68
N VAL A 14 24.31 16.70 42.99
CA VAL A 14 23.66 17.68 42.13
C VAL A 14 24.30 19.02 42.49
N ALA A 15 25.33 19.45 41.76
CA ALA A 15 25.77 20.85 41.69
C ALA A 15 26.87 21.00 40.63
N ARG A 16 26.70 21.98 39.73
CA ARG A 16 27.61 22.45 38.66
C ARG A 16 27.61 21.66 37.35
N CYS A 17 26.51 21.79 36.60
CA CYS A 17 26.56 22.13 35.17
C CYS A 17 25.18 22.62 34.69
N CYS A 18 24.66 23.68 35.33
CA CYS A 18 23.69 24.56 34.69
C CYS A 18 24.50 25.70 34.08
N VAL A 19 24.79 25.61 32.77
CA VAL A 19 24.69 26.65 31.73
C VAL A 19 25.41 26.06 30.52
N LEU A 20 24.63 25.35 29.70
CA LEU A 20 24.74 25.22 28.24
C LEU A 20 23.69 24.16 27.89
N SER A 21 22.42 24.53 28.07
CA SER A 21 21.33 23.85 27.37
C SER A 21 21.51 24.17 25.89
N SER A 22 22.46 23.50 25.25
CA SER A 22 22.49 23.39 23.81
C SER A 22 21.17 22.73 23.47
N ALA A 23 20.20 23.52 23.04
CA ALA A 23 19.05 23.03 22.31
C ALA A 23 19.64 22.24 21.14
N TRP A 24 19.76 20.92 21.30
CA TRP A 24 20.16 20.06 20.21
C TRP A 24 19.11 20.30 19.14
N PRO A 25 19.47 20.86 17.98
CA PRO A 25 18.50 21.01 16.93
C PRO A 25 18.02 19.60 16.64
N VAL A 26 16.73 19.35 16.85
CA VAL A 26 16.08 18.16 16.34
C VAL A 26 16.16 18.33 14.84
N ILE A 27 17.25 17.85 14.22
CA ILE A 27 17.42 17.88 12.78
C ILE A 27 16.27 17.03 12.25
N MET A 28 15.22 17.71 11.79
CA MET A 28 14.05 17.08 11.21
C MET A 28 14.47 16.49 9.86
N TYR A 29 14.94 15.25 9.88
CA TYR A 29 15.28 14.53 8.66
C TYR A 29 14.00 14.31 7.85
N LYS A 30 13.86 15.06 6.76
CA LYS A 30 12.75 14.91 5.82
C LYS A 30 12.75 13.48 5.26
N ARG A 31 11.58 12.83 5.28
CA ARG A 31 11.41 11.49 4.69
C ARG A 31 11.59 11.56 3.17
N ASN A 32 12.68 10.97 2.67
CA ASN A 32 12.97 10.90 1.24
C ASN A 32 12.56 9.55 0.62
N GLN A 33 12.03 9.59 -0.60
CA GLN A 33 11.77 8.40 -1.40
C GLN A 33 12.84 8.21 -2.47
N TYR A 34 13.72 7.24 -2.26
CA TYR A 34 14.78 6.91 -3.21
C TYR A 34 14.30 5.91 -4.27
N THR A 35 14.79 6.05 -5.50
CA THR A 35 14.63 5.06 -6.57
C THR A 35 15.41 3.79 -6.25
N ALA A 36 15.09 2.66 -6.90
CA ALA A 36 15.84 1.43 -6.73
C ALA A 36 17.26 1.56 -7.29
N ALA A 37 17.45 2.31 -8.38
CA ALA A 37 18.78 2.61 -8.92
C ALA A 37 19.69 3.27 -7.88
N PHE A 38 19.22 4.33 -7.21
CA PHE A 38 19.97 4.98 -6.12
C PHE A 38 20.26 4.01 -4.98
N LYS A 39 19.30 3.16 -4.60
CA LYS A 39 19.52 2.16 -3.55
C LYS A 39 20.55 1.10 -3.95
N LYS A 40 20.59 0.68 -5.21
CA LYS A 40 21.61 -0.24 -5.74
C LYS A 40 22.99 0.40 -5.67
N GLN A 41 23.12 1.66 -6.13
CA GLN A 41 24.36 2.44 -6.01
C GLN A 41 24.81 2.56 -4.55
N ALA A 42 23.88 2.83 -3.62
CA ALA A 42 24.18 2.91 -2.20
C ALA A 42 24.70 1.60 -1.61
N ILE A 43 24.18 0.45 -2.07
CA ILE A 43 24.67 -0.87 -1.64
C ILE A 43 26.07 -1.13 -2.21
N LEU A 44 26.28 -0.90 -3.52
CA LEU A 44 27.59 -1.10 -4.15
C LEU A 44 28.68 -0.24 -3.50
N LEU A 45 28.37 1.03 -3.18
CA LEU A 45 29.30 1.89 -2.47
C LEU A 45 29.58 1.40 -1.03
N ALA A 46 28.56 0.86 -0.36
CA ALA A 46 28.71 0.33 1.00
C ALA A 46 29.53 -0.96 1.02
N GLU A 47 29.39 -1.83 0.02
CA GLU A 47 30.22 -3.04 -0.14
C GLU A 47 31.69 -2.69 -0.38
N ASN A 48 31.95 -1.65 -1.18
CA ASN A 48 33.31 -1.24 -1.51
C ASN A 48 34.02 -0.44 -0.40
N ARG A 49 33.33 0.50 0.25
CA ARG A 49 33.93 1.50 1.16
C ARG A 49 33.44 1.44 2.60
N GLY A 50 32.47 0.56 2.89
CA GLY A 50 31.78 0.50 4.17
C GLY A 50 30.60 1.46 4.31
N ASN A 51 29.70 1.14 5.25
CA ASN A 51 28.42 1.84 5.42
C ASN A 51 28.56 3.33 5.74
N SER A 52 29.47 3.70 6.65
CA SER A 52 29.64 5.07 7.09
C SER A 52 30.25 5.97 5.99
N SER A 53 31.15 5.42 5.17
CA SER A 53 31.71 6.14 4.01
C SER A 53 30.65 6.35 2.93
N ALA A 54 29.88 5.32 2.60
CA ALA A 54 28.78 5.41 1.64
C ALA A 54 27.70 6.41 2.08
N ALA A 55 27.39 6.46 3.38
CA ALA A 55 26.46 7.42 3.97
C ALA A 55 26.92 8.87 3.76
N ARG A 56 28.19 9.17 4.07
CA ARG A 56 28.79 10.50 3.83
C ARG A 56 28.81 10.86 2.34
N HIS A 57 29.22 9.93 1.48
CA HIS A 57 29.31 10.15 0.03
C HIS A 57 27.95 10.44 -0.63
N LEU A 58 26.88 9.83 -0.12
CA LEU A 58 25.53 9.99 -0.67
C LEU A 58 24.67 11.02 0.08
N GLY A 59 25.20 11.66 1.13
CA GLY A 59 24.44 12.60 1.95
C GLY A 59 23.23 11.96 2.65
N VAL A 60 23.32 10.68 3.01
CA VAL A 60 22.26 9.95 3.71
C VAL A 60 22.74 9.46 5.08
N THR A 61 21.83 9.18 5.99
CA THR A 61 22.20 8.64 7.30
C THR A 61 22.70 7.20 7.17
N GLU A 62 23.64 6.81 8.03
CA GLU A 62 24.14 5.43 8.06
C GLU A 62 23.02 4.41 8.32
N SER A 63 22.04 4.77 9.16
CA SER A 63 20.84 3.96 9.40
C SER A 63 20.05 3.66 8.12
N THR A 64 20.03 4.62 7.18
CA THR A 64 19.39 4.42 5.87
C THR A 64 20.13 3.36 5.06
N ILE A 65 21.47 3.43 5.02
CA ILE A 65 22.33 2.47 4.30
C ILE A 65 22.20 1.06 4.90
N ARG A 66 22.32 0.92 6.23
CA ARG A 66 22.11 -0.36 6.93
C ARG A 66 20.73 -0.96 6.62
N GLY A 67 19.70 -0.12 6.61
CA GLY A 67 18.35 -0.53 6.22
C GLY A 67 18.25 -1.00 4.77
N LYS A 68 19.06 -0.48 3.84
CA LYS A 68 19.10 -0.99 2.45
C LYS A 68 19.86 -2.31 2.36
N MET A 69 20.96 -2.46 3.09
CA MET A 69 21.72 -3.71 3.16
C MET A 69 20.82 -4.88 3.62
N LYS A 70 19.96 -4.67 4.62
CA LYS A 70 18.99 -5.69 5.09
C LYS A 70 18.05 -6.20 3.99
N PHE A 71 17.74 -5.37 2.99
CA PHE A 71 16.83 -5.72 1.88
C PHE A 71 17.57 -5.77 0.53
N ARG A 72 18.88 -6.05 0.54
CA ARG A 72 19.76 -6.05 -0.63
C ARG A 72 19.16 -6.81 -1.80
N GLU A 73 18.91 -8.10 -1.63
CA GLU A 73 18.42 -8.99 -2.70
C GLU A 73 17.13 -8.45 -3.34
N ARG A 74 16.17 -8.05 -2.49
CA ARG A 74 14.88 -7.48 -2.93
C ARG A 74 15.05 -6.17 -3.69
N ILE A 75 16.05 -5.35 -3.34
CA ILE A 75 16.37 -4.11 -4.05
C ILE A 75 17.01 -4.40 -5.40
N PHE A 76 17.88 -5.40 -5.49
CA PHE A 76 18.53 -5.80 -6.74
C PHE A 76 17.55 -6.40 -7.76
N GLN A 77 16.61 -7.23 -7.30
CA GLN A 77 15.54 -7.80 -8.13
C GLN A 77 14.52 -6.74 -8.62
N ALA A 78 14.48 -5.56 -8.01
CA ALA A 78 13.54 -4.52 -8.39
C ALA A 78 13.98 -3.74 -9.65
N ALA A 79 12.98 -3.31 -10.43
CA ALA A 79 13.19 -2.37 -11.52
C ALA A 79 13.78 -1.04 -11.01
N PRO A 80 14.73 -0.41 -11.74
CA PRO A 80 15.50 0.76 -11.28
C PRO A 80 14.64 1.96 -10.91
N THR A 81 13.50 2.16 -11.59
CA THR A 81 12.56 3.27 -11.36
C THR A 81 11.74 3.12 -10.08
N ARG A 82 11.71 1.93 -9.46
CA ARG A 82 10.81 1.63 -8.34
C ARG A 82 11.22 2.37 -7.05
N LYS A 83 10.35 3.23 -6.53
CA LYS A 83 10.59 3.97 -5.28
C LYS A 83 10.17 3.23 -4.00
N ALA A 84 9.10 2.42 -4.06
CA ALA A 84 8.53 1.76 -2.88
C ALA A 84 8.09 0.31 -3.14
N PHE A 85 8.20 -0.52 -2.11
CA PHE A 85 7.65 -1.88 -2.11
C PHE A 85 6.23 -1.85 -1.52
N ARG A 86 5.24 -1.55 -2.38
CA ARG A 86 3.82 -1.46 -1.99
C ARG A 86 3.16 -2.84 -1.89
N GLY A 87 3.65 -3.70 -1.00
CA GLY A 87 3.04 -5.00 -0.64
C GLY A 87 2.67 -5.93 -1.81
N PRO A 88 1.98 -7.05 -1.53
CA PRO A 88 1.27 -7.81 -2.54
C PRO A 88 0.18 -6.95 -3.19
N LYS A 89 -0.04 -7.11 -4.50
CA LYS A 89 -1.19 -6.50 -5.18
C LYS A 89 -2.48 -7.27 -4.93
N THR A 90 -2.38 -8.46 -4.34
CA THR A 90 -3.49 -9.36 -4.03
C THR A 90 -4.19 -8.95 -2.74
N GLY A 91 -5.44 -9.36 -2.61
CA GLY A 91 -6.22 -9.16 -1.40
C GLY A 91 -5.92 -10.11 -0.28
N ARG A 92 -6.58 -9.84 0.84
CA ARG A 92 -6.64 -10.77 1.96
C ARG A 92 -7.35 -12.07 1.58
N PHE A 93 -8.29 -12.01 0.65
CA PHE A 93 -9.10 -13.14 0.20
C PHE A 93 -8.98 -13.28 -1.32
N PRO A 94 -7.88 -13.87 -1.83
CA PRO A 94 -7.64 -13.97 -3.27
C PRO A 94 -8.68 -14.86 -3.96
N GLU A 95 -9.09 -15.97 -3.34
CA GLU A 95 -10.08 -16.91 -3.89
C GLU A 95 -11.42 -16.20 -4.17
N ILE A 96 -11.99 -15.55 -3.14
CA ILE A 96 -13.22 -14.76 -3.27
C ILE A 96 -13.07 -13.66 -4.34
N GLU A 97 -11.90 -13.04 -4.47
CA GLU A 97 -11.66 -11.99 -5.47
C GLU A 97 -11.62 -12.52 -6.90
N VAL A 98 -11.19 -13.77 -7.13
CA VAL A 98 -11.18 -14.40 -8.46
C VAL A 98 -12.61 -14.63 -8.94
N ASP A 99 -13.42 -15.31 -8.14
CA ASP A 99 -14.81 -15.64 -8.49
C ASP A 99 -15.66 -14.37 -8.65
N LEU A 100 -15.44 -13.39 -7.76
CA LEU A 100 -16.13 -12.10 -7.83
C LEU A 100 -15.73 -11.32 -9.09
N ALA A 101 -14.46 -11.40 -9.51
CA ALA A 101 -14.03 -10.76 -10.75
C ALA A 101 -14.68 -11.39 -11.98
N GLU A 102 -14.84 -12.71 -11.99
CA GLU A 102 -15.57 -13.41 -13.05
C GLU A 102 -17.04 -12.98 -13.12
N PHE A 103 -17.74 -12.95 -11.98
CA PHE A 103 -19.11 -12.46 -11.90
C PHE A 103 -19.26 -11.03 -12.48
N VAL A 104 -18.33 -10.12 -12.14
CA VAL A 104 -18.35 -8.75 -12.68
C VAL A 104 -18.12 -8.73 -14.19
N ARG A 105 -17.25 -9.60 -14.73
CA ARG A 105 -17.05 -9.70 -16.19
C ARG A 105 -18.31 -10.20 -16.89
N GLN A 106 -18.92 -11.27 -16.39
CA GLN A 106 -20.14 -11.85 -16.96
C GLN A 106 -21.27 -10.82 -17.01
N ARG A 107 -21.55 -10.12 -15.89
CA ARG A 107 -22.58 -9.06 -15.82
C ARG A 107 -22.31 -7.94 -16.81
N ARG A 108 -21.04 -7.51 -16.95
CA ARG A 108 -20.66 -6.46 -17.90
C ARG A 108 -20.73 -6.91 -19.36
N GLY A 109 -20.48 -8.19 -19.64
CA GLY A 109 -20.67 -8.79 -20.97
C GLY A 109 -22.14 -8.82 -21.38
N GLN A 110 -23.05 -8.97 -20.41
CA GLN A 110 -24.50 -8.87 -20.61
C GLN A 110 -25.02 -7.42 -20.62
N PHE A 111 -24.14 -6.42 -20.59
CA PHE A 111 -24.51 -5.00 -20.50
C PHE A 111 -25.40 -4.65 -19.30
N LEU A 112 -25.26 -5.41 -18.21
CA LEU A 112 -25.97 -5.15 -16.96
C LEU A 112 -25.15 -4.23 -16.06
N PRO A 113 -25.80 -3.28 -15.35
CA PRO A 113 -25.12 -2.39 -14.44
C PRO A 113 -24.55 -3.16 -13.24
N VAL A 114 -23.31 -2.82 -12.88
CA VAL A 114 -22.65 -3.37 -11.69
C VAL A 114 -22.51 -2.29 -10.63
N ASN A 115 -23.41 -2.31 -9.66
CA ASN A 115 -23.38 -1.42 -8.51
C ASN A 115 -22.49 -1.97 -7.40
N ALA A 116 -21.96 -1.09 -6.55
CA ALA A 116 -21.14 -1.50 -5.41
C ALA A 116 -21.90 -2.44 -4.46
N GLU A 117 -23.19 -2.18 -4.22
CA GLU A 117 -24.05 -3.00 -3.35
C GLU A 117 -24.22 -4.42 -3.90
N LEU A 118 -24.43 -4.56 -5.22
CA LEU A 118 -24.52 -5.86 -5.89
C LEU A 118 -23.23 -6.67 -5.67
N VAL A 119 -22.08 -6.01 -5.82
CA VAL A 119 -20.77 -6.63 -5.56
C VAL A 119 -20.61 -7.01 -4.09
N GLN A 120 -21.12 -6.21 -3.15
CA GLN A 120 -21.10 -6.56 -1.72
C GLN A 120 -21.97 -7.77 -1.39
N ILE A 121 -23.15 -7.88 -2.01
CA ILE A 121 -24.05 -9.03 -1.83
C ILE A 121 -23.36 -10.28 -2.36
N LYS A 122 -22.89 -10.26 -3.61
CA LYS A 122 -22.23 -11.44 -4.20
C LYS A 122 -20.95 -11.83 -3.47
N ALA A 123 -20.17 -10.85 -3.00
CA ALA A 123 -18.98 -11.15 -2.20
C ALA A 123 -19.33 -11.85 -0.87
N ARG A 124 -20.44 -11.47 -0.22
CA ARG A 124 -20.90 -12.12 1.02
C ARG A 124 -21.39 -13.55 0.77
N GLU A 125 -22.03 -13.80 -0.37
CA GLU A 125 -22.42 -15.14 -0.79
C GLU A 125 -21.19 -16.04 -1.00
N LEU A 126 -20.24 -15.59 -1.81
CA LEU A 126 -18.98 -16.30 -2.06
C LEU A 126 -18.19 -16.55 -0.77
N ALA A 127 -18.20 -15.60 0.17
CA ALA A 127 -17.56 -15.78 1.46
C ALA A 127 -18.22 -16.88 2.32
N ARG A 128 -19.55 -17.02 2.23
CA ARG A 128 -20.28 -18.10 2.93
C ARG A 128 -19.98 -19.46 2.29
N GLU A 129 -19.94 -19.51 0.97
CA GLU A 129 -19.57 -20.72 0.21
C GLU A 129 -18.14 -21.17 0.54
N ALA A 130 -17.21 -20.22 0.70
CA ALA A 130 -15.83 -20.47 1.13
C ALA A 130 -15.65 -20.70 2.64
N GLY A 131 -16.74 -20.75 3.43
CA GLY A 131 -16.68 -20.98 4.88
C GLY A 131 -16.06 -19.84 5.70
N VAL A 132 -15.97 -18.63 5.15
CA VAL A 132 -15.41 -17.46 5.83
C VAL A 132 -16.49 -16.79 6.71
N PRO A 133 -16.29 -16.68 8.03
CA PRO A 133 -17.30 -16.10 8.92
C PRO A 133 -17.48 -14.61 8.66
N ARG A 134 -18.71 -14.12 8.89
CA ARG A 134 -19.12 -12.72 8.65
C ARG A 134 -18.27 -11.71 9.44
N ASP A 135 -17.79 -12.09 10.61
CA ASP A 135 -16.93 -11.23 11.44
C ASP A 135 -15.56 -11.00 10.81
N THR A 136 -15.07 -12.00 10.07
CA THR A 136 -13.79 -11.95 9.36
C THR A 136 -13.91 -11.21 8.03
N PHE A 137 -15.04 -11.38 7.33
CA PHE A 137 -15.29 -10.77 6.04
C PHE A 137 -16.60 -9.97 5.99
N LYS A 138 -16.47 -8.64 6.15
CA LYS A 138 -17.61 -7.71 6.16
C LYS A 138 -18.04 -7.21 4.78
N ALA A 139 -17.24 -7.45 3.73
CA ALA A 139 -17.44 -6.89 2.39
C ALA A 139 -17.73 -5.37 2.40
N SER A 140 -16.94 -4.58 3.13
CA SER A 140 -17.18 -3.14 3.27
C SER A 140 -17.08 -2.40 1.94
N ARG A 141 -17.71 -1.22 1.83
CA ARG A 141 -17.65 -0.40 0.61
C ARG A 141 -16.22 -0.06 0.21
N SER A 142 -15.36 0.23 1.19
CA SER A 142 -13.93 0.47 0.97
C SER A 142 -13.19 -0.77 0.47
N TRP A 143 -13.57 -1.97 0.94
CA TRP A 143 -13.02 -3.21 0.43
C TRP A 143 -13.41 -3.43 -1.03
N VAL A 144 -14.68 -3.22 -1.40
CA VAL A 144 -15.16 -3.33 -2.79
C VAL A 144 -14.44 -2.35 -3.71
N GLN A 145 -14.26 -1.10 -3.30
CA GLN A 145 -13.49 -0.12 -4.08
C GLN A 145 -12.04 -0.56 -4.33
N LYS A 146 -11.38 -1.12 -3.30
CA LYS A 146 -10.03 -1.67 -3.42
C LYS A 146 -10.01 -2.90 -4.33
N PHE A 147 -10.98 -3.80 -4.22
CA PHE A 147 -11.14 -4.96 -5.10
C PHE A 147 -11.28 -4.51 -6.56
N MET A 148 -12.23 -3.63 -6.86
CA MET A 148 -12.47 -3.11 -8.21
C MET A 148 -11.19 -2.49 -8.80
N ARG A 149 -10.47 -1.69 -8.01
CA ARG A 149 -9.19 -1.10 -8.43
C ARG A 149 -8.13 -2.15 -8.74
N ARG A 150 -8.03 -3.20 -7.93
CA ARG A 150 -7.05 -4.29 -8.11
C ARG A 150 -7.38 -5.17 -9.30
N ALA A 151 -8.67 -5.44 -9.52
CA ALA A 151 -9.18 -6.21 -10.66
C ALA A 151 -9.23 -5.41 -11.98
N GLY A 152 -8.89 -4.11 -11.96
CA GLY A 152 -8.87 -3.25 -13.15
C GLY A 152 -10.26 -2.75 -13.59
N PHE A 153 -11.27 -2.82 -12.72
CA PHE A 153 -12.61 -2.34 -13.02
C PHE A 153 -12.82 -0.89 -12.58
N SER A 154 -13.43 -0.08 -13.45
CA SER A 154 -13.93 1.26 -13.10
C SER A 154 -15.33 1.18 -12.49
N LEU A 155 -15.56 1.83 -11.34
CA LEU A 155 -16.90 1.95 -10.73
C LEU A 155 -17.85 2.88 -11.50
N ARG A 156 -17.31 3.90 -12.19
CA ARG A 156 -18.12 4.91 -12.92
C ARG A 156 -18.35 4.56 -14.39
N ARG A 157 -18.05 3.34 -14.82
CA ARG A 157 -18.28 2.95 -16.22
C ARG A 157 -19.79 2.83 -16.48
N ARG A 158 -20.30 3.60 -17.45
CA ARG A 158 -21.65 3.39 -17.98
C ARG A 158 -21.70 1.99 -18.57
N THR A 159 -22.53 1.14 -17.98
CA THR A 159 -22.60 -0.29 -18.29
C THR A 159 -23.97 -0.68 -18.81
N SER A 160 -25.01 0.09 -18.52
CA SER A 160 -26.33 -0.09 -19.10
C SER A 160 -26.41 0.46 -20.52
N ILE A 161 -26.99 -0.34 -21.40
CA ILE A 161 -27.52 0.14 -22.68
C ILE A 161 -28.69 1.07 -22.36
N CYS A 162 -28.65 2.30 -22.86
CA CYS A 162 -29.81 3.18 -22.83
C CYS A 162 -30.89 2.60 -23.74
N GLN A 163 -32.16 2.71 -23.33
CA GLN A 163 -33.28 2.35 -24.19
C GLN A 163 -33.15 3.11 -25.53
N LYS A 164 -33.25 2.38 -26.64
CA LYS A 164 -33.44 3.01 -27.96
C LYS A 164 -34.80 3.70 -27.93
N LEU A 165 -34.90 4.87 -28.54
CA LEU A 165 -36.17 5.55 -28.72
C LEU A 165 -37.11 4.64 -29.54
N PRO A 166 -38.42 4.60 -29.25
CA PRO A 166 -39.38 3.91 -30.09
C PRO A 166 -39.28 4.39 -31.55
N ALA A 167 -39.41 3.47 -32.50
CA ALA A 167 -39.23 3.76 -33.94
C ALA A 167 -40.14 4.91 -34.42
N GLU A 168 -41.37 4.98 -33.90
CA GLU A 168 -42.36 6.03 -34.19
C GLU A 168 -41.84 7.44 -33.86
N TYR A 169 -41.05 7.60 -32.79
CA TYR A 169 -40.49 8.88 -32.41
C TYR A 169 -39.31 9.29 -33.29
N GLU A 170 -38.51 8.32 -33.76
CA GLU A 170 -37.43 8.57 -34.73
C GLU A 170 -37.97 9.07 -36.07
N GLU A 171 -39.09 8.52 -36.54
CA GLU A 171 -39.76 8.92 -37.78
C GLU A 171 -40.33 10.34 -37.71
N LYS A 172 -40.98 10.70 -36.59
CA LYS A 172 -41.50 12.05 -36.37
C LYS A 172 -40.39 13.11 -36.42
N LYS A 173 -39.20 12.78 -35.91
CA LYS A 173 -38.01 13.64 -35.93
C LYS A 173 -37.40 13.82 -37.33
N LYS A 174 -37.49 12.80 -38.19
CA LYS A 174 -37.04 12.88 -39.59
C LYS A 174 -37.98 13.74 -40.43
N ARG A 175 -39.27 13.72 -40.12
CA ARG A 175 -40.34 14.43 -40.83
C ARG A 175 -40.39 15.93 -40.54
N THR A 176 -39.68 16.39 -39.51
CA THR A 176 -39.64 17.79 -39.06
C THR A 176 -38.33 18.52 -39.44
N LYS A 177 -37.42 17.84 -40.13
CA LYS A 177 -36.26 18.44 -40.80
C LYS A 177 -36.57 18.62 -42.28
#